data_AF-A0A7T8HG83-F1
#
_entry.id   AF-A0A7T8HG83-F1
#
_cell.length_a   1.000
_cell.length_b   1.000
_cell.length_c   1.000
_cell.angle_alpha   90.00
_cell.angle_beta   90.00
_cell.angle_gamma   90.00
#
_symmetry.space_group_name_H-M   'P 1'
#
loop_
_entity.id
_entity.type
_entity.pdbx_description
1 polymer ?
#
loop_
_entity_poly.entity_id
_entity_poly.type
_entity_poly.pdbx_seq_one_letter_code
_entity_poly.pdbx_strand_id
1 'polypeptide(L)' 'MDSTYPDGNYVWEQDSAPAHKAKKTHEGCKGKLKDFWPWQMWPPSSQDLAPLDYGI' A
#
# COMPACT_ATOMS: atom_id res chain seq x y z
N MET A 1 -3.73 10.82 -13.02
CA MET A 1 -4.54 9.61 -12.88
C MET A 1 -5.58 10.00 -11.86
N ASP A 2 -6.80 10.29 -12.32
CA ASP A 2 -7.80 10.86 -11.43
C ASP A 2 -8.31 9.74 -10.51
N SER A 3 -8.22 9.99 -9.21
CA SER A 3 -8.73 9.11 -8.17
C SER A 3 -10.25 9.03 -8.29
N THR A 4 -10.82 7.81 -8.26
CA THR A 4 -12.26 7.60 -8.12
C THR A 4 -12.79 8.01 -6.74
N TYR A 5 -11.89 8.32 -5.80
CA TYR A 5 -12.14 8.92 -4.51
C TYR A 5 -11.74 10.41 -4.57
N PRO A 6 -12.66 11.31 -4.97
CA PRO A 6 -12.35 12.71 -5.28
C PRO A 6 -11.84 13.48 -4.06
N ASP A 7 -12.30 13.13 -2.86
CA ASP A 7 -11.85 13.76 -1.61
C ASP A 7 -10.43 13.31 -1.21
N GLY A 8 -9.91 12.26 -1.86
CA GLY A 8 -8.61 11.70 -1.56
C GLY A 8 -8.52 11.12 -0.14
N ASN A 9 -9.65 10.73 0.45
CA ASN A 9 -9.70 10.12 1.78
C ASN A 9 -9.41 8.61 1.66
N TYR A 10 -8.25 8.28 1.10
CA TYR A 10 -7.80 6.90 0.93
C TYR A 10 -6.34 6.76 1.36
N VAL A 11 -6.00 5.56 1.81
CA VAL A 11 -4.65 5.16 2.13
C VAL A 11 -4.35 3.92 1.31
N TRP A 12 -3.21 3.92 0.61
CA TRP A 12 -2.75 2.74 -0.11
C TRP A 12 -2.09 1.76 0.85
N GLU A 13 -2.60 0.53 0.87
CA GLU A 13 -2.07 -0.58 1.66
C GLU A 13 -1.47 -1.64 0.72
N GLN A 14 -0.33 -2.19 1.12
CA GLN A 14 0.37 -3.27 0.42
C GLN A 14 1.26 -4.02 1.42
N ASP A 15 1.51 -5.30 1.15
CA ASP A 15 2.32 -6.16 2.00
C ASP A 15 3.82 -5.78 2.03
N SER A 16 4.61 -6.57 2.75
CA SER A 16 6.06 -6.36 2.89
C SER A 16 6.93 -7.14 1.87
N ALA A 17 6.36 -7.53 0.72
CA ALA A 17 7.10 -8.22 -0.33
C ALA A 17 8.32 -7.41 -0.83
N PRO A 18 9.40 -8.05 -1.32
CA PRO A 18 10.63 -7.35 -1.70
C PRO A 18 10.44 -6.19 -2.68
N ALA A 19 9.54 -6.33 -3.65
CA ALA A 19 9.24 -5.28 -4.63
C ALA A 19 8.55 -4.06 -3.98
N HIS A 20 7.68 -4.27 -3.00
CA HIS A 20 6.96 -3.21 -2.28
C HIS A 20 7.86 -2.46 -1.30
N LYS A 21 8.92 -3.12 -0.80
CA LYS A 21 9.97 -2.51 0.02
C LYS A 21 11.05 -1.77 -0.77
N ALA A 22 11.12 -1.95 -2.08
CA ALA A 22 12.17 -1.36 -2.90
C ALA A 22 12.12 0.17 -2.81
N LYS A 23 13.29 0.80 -2.67
CA LYS A 23 13.42 2.27 -2.58
C LYS A 23 12.69 2.99 -3.71
N LYS A 24 12.85 2.51 -4.94
CA LYS A 24 12.20 3.04 -6.14
C LYS A 24 10.66 3.01 -6.05
N THR A 25 10.10 1.93 -5.51
CA THR A 25 8.66 1.78 -5.30
C THR A 25 8.19 2.81 -4.29
N HIS A 26 8.88 2.94 -3.17
CA HIS A 26 8.53 3.86 -2.09
C HIS A 26 8.62 5.34 -2.51
N GLU A 27 9.64 5.71 -3.29
CA GLU A 27 9.74 7.03 -3.92
C GLU A 27 8.59 7.27 -4.91
N GLY A 28 8.21 6.23 -5.67
CA GLY A 28 7.04 6.27 -6.53
C GLY A 28 5.73 6.51 -5.78
N CYS A 29 5.52 5.81 -4.65
CA CYS A 29 4.35 5.99 -3.78
C CYS A 29 4.28 7.42 -3.24
N LYS A 30 5.38 7.94 -2.68
CA LYS A 30 5.47 9.31 -2.14
C LYS A 30 5.15 10.39 -3.18
N GLY A 31 5.50 10.16 -4.45
CA GLY A 31 5.28 11.14 -5.51
C GLY A 31 3.90 11.06 -6.19
N LYS A 32 3.13 9.98 -5.99
CA LYS A 32 1.91 9.69 -6.76
C LYS A 32 0.67 9.46 -5.91
N LEU A 33 0.83 9.01 -4.67
CA LEU A 33 -0.27 8.65 -3.79
C LEU A 33 -0.47 9.74 -2.74
N LYS A 34 -1.72 9.96 -2.33
CA LYS A 34 -2.04 10.93 -1.28
C LYS A 34 -1.54 10.48 0.08
N ASP A 35 -1.74 9.20 0.40
CA ASP A 35 -1.17 8.55 1.58
C ASP A 35 -0.98 7.06 1.32
N PHE A 36 -0.04 6.44 2.04
CA PHE A 36 0.24 5.01 1.93
C PHE A 36 0.90 4.47 3.20
N TRP A 37 0.66 3.19 3.50
CA TRP A 37 1.33 2.55 4.61
C TRP A 37 2.79 2.24 4.30
N PRO A 38 3.73 2.65 5.16
CA PRO A 38 5.10 2.19 5.04
C PRO A 38 5.15 0.69 5.32
N TRP A 39 6.07 -0.02 4.64
CA TRP A 39 6.16 -1.48 4.75
C TRP A 39 6.42 -1.97 6.18
N GLN A 40 6.97 -1.13 7.05
CA GLN A 40 7.20 -1.41 8.48
C GLN A 40 5.90 -1.51 9.27
N MET A 41 4.79 -0.95 8.76
CA MET A 41 3.48 -1.03 9.40
C MET A 41 2.82 -2.40 9.17
N TRP A 42 3.24 -3.13 8.12
CA TRP A 42 2.70 -4.44 7.80
C TRP A 42 3.38 -5.54 8.64
N PRO A 43 2.63 -6.31 9.44
CA PRO A 43 3.20 -7.43 10.17
C PRO A 43 3.65 -8.54 9.19
N PRO A 44 4.88 -9.07 9.34
CA PRO A 44 5.38 -10.10 8.44
C PRO A 44 4.52 -11.38 8.48
N SER A 45 4.26 -11.97 7.32
CA SER A 45 3.49 -13.22 7.15
C SER A 45 2.02 -13.17 7.57
N SER A 46 1.43 -11.97 7.66
CA SER A 46 0.00 -11.77 8.00
C SER A 46 -0.87 -11.59 6.75
N GLN A 47 -1.01 -12.65 5.95
CA GLN A 47 -1.90 -12.64 4.79
C GLN A 47 -3.37 -12.52 5.18
N ASP A 48 -3.72 -12.97 6.38
CA ASP A 48 -5.06 -12.84 6.97
C ASP A 48 -5.51 -11.39 7.15
N LEU A 49 -4.57 -10.44 7.20
CA LEU A 49 -4.86 -9.02 7.34
C LEU A 49 -5.04 -8.32 5.99
N ALA A 50 -4.63 -8.92 4.87
CA ALA A 50 -4.78 -8.34 3.54
C ALA A 50 -6.17 -8.63 2.99
N PRO A 51 -7.02 -7.61 2.75
CA PRO A 51 -8.36 -7.81 2.21
C PRO A 51 -8.40 -8.57 0.88
N LEU A 52 -7.36 -8.43 0.08
CA LEU A 52 -7.21 -9.11 -1.20
C LEU A 52 -6.80 -10.59 -1.08
N ASP A 53 -6.23 -10.99 0.05
CA ASP A 53 -5.77 -12.37 0.28
C ASP A 53 -6.76 -13.18 1.14
N TYR A 54 -7.46 -12.54 2.09
CA TYR A 54 -8.49 -13.21 2.90
C TYR A 54 -9.87 -13.24 2.22
N GLY A 55 -10.18 -12.24 1.39
CA GLY A 55 -11.49 -12.10 0.76
C GLY A 55 -11.64 -13.04 -0.42
N ILE A 56 -12.58 -13.99 -0.33
CA ILE A 56 -13.05 -14.82 -1.46
C ILE A 56 -14.09 -14.03 -2.25
#